data_AF-A0A2E4R281-F1
#
_entry.id   AF-A0A2E4R281-F1
#
_cell.length_a   1.000
_cell.length_b   1.000
_cell.length_c   1.000
_cell.angle_alpha   90.00
_cell.angle_beta   90.00
_cell.angle_gamma   90.00
#
_symmetry.space_group_name_H-M   'P 1'
#
loop_
_entity.id
_entity.type
_entity.pdbx_description
1 polymer ?
#
loop_
_entity_poly.entity_id
_entity_poly.type
_entity_poly.pdbx_seq_one_letter_code
_entity_poly.pdbx_strand_id
1 'polypeptide(L)'
;QLQADSFTPSQLQAGGIAVTQDGSRRSLYQVLSFPKVTFEDLITISPDLRDIEPDIAAQLSCDALYSNYIARQKKDVDAVQRDEALKIPEGFSYADIDGLSSELRGKLADRRPENLRQAQQVEGMTPAATMLLLAKLRQFNRLKAG
;
A
#
# COMPACT_ATOMS: atom_id res chain seq x y z
N GLN A 1 9.24 -13.67 -19.04
CA GLN A 1 9.81 -12.80 -20.10
C GLN A 1 9.74 -11.33 -19.70
N LEU A 2 8.58 -10.66 -19.64
CA LEU A 2 8.53 -9.21 -19.29
C LEU A 2 8.98 -8.83 -17.88
N GLN A 3 8.88 -9.75 -16.90
CA GLN A 3 9.32 -9.53 -15.52
C GLN A 3 10.66 -10.23 -15.18
N ALA A 4 11.13 -11.13 -16.04
CA ALA A 4 12.28 -11.99 -15.75
C ALA A 4 13.61 -11.26 -15.96
N ASP A 5 13.69 -10.50 -17.05
CA ASP A 5 14.89 -9.74 -17.39
C ASP A 5 14.82 -8.32 -16.82
N SER A 6 15.97 -7.78 -16.44
CA SER A 6 16.12 -6.41 -15.98
C SER A 6 17.17 -5.68 -16.80
N PHE A 7 16.88 -4.44 -17.15
CA PHE A 7 17.69 -3.61 -18.05
C PHE A 7 18.16 -2.36 -17.32
N THR A 8 19.39 -1.91 -17.58
CA THR A 8 19.90 -0.64 -17.06
C THR A 8 19.27 0.54 -17.79
N PRO A 9 19.27 1.76 -17.21
CA PRO A 9 18.80 2.96 -17.89
C PRO A 9 19.50 3.20 -19.24
N SER A 10 20.79 2.88 -19.35
CA SER A 10 21.54 3.02 -20.60
C SER A 10 21.14 2.00 -21.66
N GLN A 11 20.82 0.75 -21.27
CA GLN A 11 20.30 -0.27 -22.19
C GLN A 11 18.92 0.10 -22.73
N LEU A 12 18.04 0.62 -21.86
CA LEU A 12 16.71 1.08 -22.26
C LEU A 12 16.79 2.27 -23.23
N GLN A 13 17.68 3.23 -22.95
CA GLN A 13 17.89 4.39 -23.84
C GLN A 13 18.50 3.98 -25.19
N ALA A 14 19.41 3.01 -25.21
CA ALA A 14 19.95 2.46 -26.46
C ALA A 14 18.86 1.80 -27.32
N GLY A 15 17.82 1.24 -26.70
CA GLY A 15 16.62 0.73 -27.36
C GLY A 15 15.58 1.79 -27.74
N GLY A 16 15.86 3.08 -27.53
CA GLY A 16 14.95 4.18 -27.84
C GLY A 16 13.98 4.56 -26.72
N ILE A 17 14.04 3.89 -25.56
CA ILE A 17 13.15 4.17 -24.43
C ILE A 17 13.79 5.20 -23.49
N ALA A 18 13.22 6.40 -23.44
CA ALA A 18 13.69 7.45 -22.56
C ALA A 18 13.32 7.18 -21.09
N VAL A 19 14.33 6.95 -20.26
CA VAL A 19 14.19 6.76 -18.81
C VAL A 19 15.18 7.61 -18.04
N THR A 20 14.89 7.89 -16.77
CA THR A 20 15.82 8.59 -15.88
C THR A 20 17.11 7.78 -15.69
N GLN A 21 18.27 8.43 -15.83
CA GLN A 21 19.60 7.82 -15.62
C GLN A 21 19.94 7.77 -14.12
N ASP A 22 19.13 7.05 -13.34
CA ASP A 22 19.25 6.92 -11.89
C ASP A 22 19.99 5.65 -11.45
N GLY A 23 20.50 4.87 -12.40
CA GLY A 23 21.15 3.57 -12.16
C GLY A 23 20.18 2.43 -11.83
N SER A 24 18.88 2.70 -11.67
CA SER A 24 17.90 1.69 -11.31
C SER A 24 17.62 0.75 -12.49
N ARG A 25 17.84 -0.55 -12.27
CA ARG A 25 17.46 -1.58 -13.26
C ARG A 25 15.96 -1.78 -13.27
N ARG A 26 15.37 -1.99 -14.44
CA ARG A 26 13.92 -2.14 -14.61
C ARG A 26 13.59 -3.28 -15.56
N SER A 27 12.52 -4.01 -15.27
CA SER A 27 11.97 -5.00 -16.19
C SER A 27 11.14 -4.33 -17.29
N LEU A 28 10.90 -5.00 -18.41
CA LEU A 28 10.07 -4.43 -19.49
C LEU A 28 8.64 -4.16 -19.03
N TYR A 29 8.12 -4.97 -18.10
CA TYR A 29 6.83 -4.71 -17.45
C TYR A 29 6.83 -3.39 -16.65
N GLN A 30 7.91 -3.11 -15.91
CA GLN A 30 8.04 -1.83 -15.19
C GLN A 30 8.19 -0.66 -16.16
N VAL A 31 8.85 -0.87 -17.29
CA VAL A 31 9.03 0.15 -18.32
C VAL A 31 7.71 0.48 -19.01
N LEU A 32 6.83 -0.51 -19.25
CA LEU A 32 5.45 -0.28 -19.73
C LEU A 32 4.58 0.53 -18.77
N SER A 33 4.93 0.61 -17.48
CA SER A 33 4.20 1.46 -16.54
C SER A 33 4.42 2.96 -16.76
N PHE A 34 5.33 3.33 -17.67
CA PHE A 34 5.62 4.73 -17.99
C PHE A 34 4.63 5.27 -19.02
N PRO A 35 4.00 6.45 -18.78
CA PRO A 35 2.90 6.95 -19.61
C PRO A 35 3.19 7.18 -21.10
N LYS A 36 4.47 7.19 -21.51
CA LYS A 36 4.90 7.44 -22.89
C LYS A 36 5.52 6.22 -23.57
N VAL A 37 5.49 5.06 -22.90
CA VAL A 37 6.03 3.81 -23.43
C VAL A 37 4.88 2.97 -23.95
N THR A 38 5.03 2.46 -25.17
CA THR A 38 4.11 1.55 -25.83
C THR A 38 4.66 0.11 -25.83
N PHE A 39 3.83 -0.87 -26.16
CA PHE A 39 4.29 -2.25 -26.28
C PHE A 39 5.28 -2.43 -27.43
N GLU A 40 5.07 -1.68 -28.51
CA GLU A 40 5.92 -1.65 -29.69
C GLU A 40 7.34 -1.19 -29.35
N ASP A 41 7.50 -0.25 -28.41
CA ASP A 41 8.81 0.22 -27.94
C ASP A 41 9.60 -0.91 -27.28
N LEU A 42 8.95 -1.94 -26.72
CA LEU A 42 9.66 -3.06 -26.12
C LEU A 42 10.28 -4.00 -27.15
N ILE A 43 9.73 -4.06 -28.37
CA ILE A 43 10.18 -4.97 -29.44
C ILE A 43 11.60 -4.60 -29.89
N THR A 44 12.02 -3.33 -29.74
CA THR A 44 13.39 -2.91 -30.03
C THR A 44 14.41 -3.52 -29.08
N ILE A 45 13.98 -3.86 -27.87
CA ILE A 45 14.82 -4.44 -26.81
C ILE A 45 14.71 -5.97 -26.80
N SER A 46 13.49 -6.48 -27.01
CA SER A 46 13.20 -7.92 -27.04
C SER A 46 12.36 -8.24 -28.29
N PRO A 47 13.01 -8.59 -29.41
CA PRO A 47 12.32 -8.85 -30.68
C PRO A 47 11.29 -9.97 -30.63
N ASP A 48 11.48 -10.95 -29.74
CA ASP A 48 10.57 -12.09 -29.53
C ASP A 48 9.17 -11.66 -29.08
N LEU A 49 9.01 -10.42 -28.57
CA LEU A 49 7.71 -9.87 -28.20
C LEU A 49 6.81 -9.56 -29.41
N ARG A 50 7.36 -9.56 -30.63
CA ARG A 50 6.61 -9.35 -31.87
C ARG A 50 5.54 -10.42 -32.11
N ASP A 51 5.73 -11.62 -31.57
CA ASP A 51 4.82 -12.76 -31.75
C ASP A 51 3.63 -12.73 -30.76
N ILE A 52 3.58 -11.74 -29.86
CA ILE A 52 2.47 -11.57 -28.92
C ILE A 52 1.26 -10.96 -29.65
N GLU A 53 0.08 -11.56 -29.45
CA GLU A 53 -1.16 -11.09 -30.05
C GLU A 53 -1.51 -9.65 -29.59
N PRO A 54 -2.07 -8.80 -30.47
CA PRO A 54 -2.37 -7.41 -30.14
C PRO A 54 -3.26 -7.22 -28.91
N ASP A 55 -4.26 -8.09 -28.72
CA ASP A 55 -5.17 -8.01 -27.57
C ASP A 55 -4.43 -8.31 -26.25
N ILE A 56 -3.49 -9.26 -26.28
CA ILE A 56 -2.64 -9.60 -25.13
C ILE A 56 -1.68 -8.45 -24.84
N ALA A 57 -1.05 -7.88 -25.87
CA ALA A 57 -0.17 -6.72 -25.74
C ALA A 57 -0.89 -5.49 -25.15
N ALA A 58 -2.13 -5.24 -25.58
CA ALA A 58 -2.97 -4.18 -25.06
C ALA A 58 -3.32 -4.42 -23.57
N GLN A 59 -3.71 -5.65 -23.21
CA GLN A 59 -4.00 -6.00 -21.82
C GLN A 59 -2.77 -5.83 -20.92
N LEU A 60 -1.60 -6.30 -21.36
CA LEU A 60 -0.35 -6.16 -20.63
C LEU A 60 0.04 -4.68 -20.41
N SER A 61 -0.19 -3.85 -21.42
CA SER A 61 0.08 -2.41 -21.35
C SER A 61 -0.85 -1.73 -20.34
N CYS A 62 -2.15 -2.07 -20.36
CA CYS A 62 -3.11 -1.62 -19.36
C CYS A 62 -2.69 -2.04 -17.95
N ASP A 63 -2.40 -3.33 -17.75
CA ASP A 63 -2.03 -3.88 -16.43
C ASP A 63 -0.76 -3.21 -15.87
N ALA A 64 0.24 -2.97 -16.73
CA ALA A 64 1.47 -2.29 -16.35
C ALA A 64 1.22 -0.81 -15.98
N LEU A 65 0.41 -0.08 -16.75
CA LEU A 65 0.09 1.32 -16.46
C LEU A 65 -0.60 1.47 -15.09
N TYR A 66 -1.48 0.54 -14.75
CA TYR A 66 -2.22 0.57 -13.49
C TYR A 66 -1.50 -0.11 -12.31
N SER A 67 -0.43 -0.88 -12.55
CA SER A 67 0.23 -1.66 -11.49
C SER A 67 0.74 -0.81 -10.34
N ASN A 68 1.26 0.39 -10.63
CA ASN A 68 1.78 1.30 -9.61
C ASN A 68 0.65 1.86 -8.72
N TYR A 69 -0.51 2.14 -9.31
CA TYR A 69 -1.68 2.62 -8.58
C TYR A 69 -2.25 1.52 -7.69
N ILE A 70 -2.41 0.31 -8.23
CA ILE A 70 -2.90 -0.86 -7.49
C ILE A 70 -1.94 -1.20 -6.33
N ALA A 71 -0.62 -1.17 -6.58
CA ALA A 71 0.37 -1.41 -5.54
C ALA A 71 0.30 -0.37 -4.40
N ARG A 72 0.05 0.91 -4.73
CA ARG A 72 -0.15 1.96 -3.72
C ARG A 72 -1.43 1.73 -2.91
N GLN A 73 -2.55 1.49 -3.57
CA GLN A 73 -3.81 1.19 -2.90
C GLN A 73 -3.70 -0.02 -1.99
N LYS A 74 -3.00 -1.08 -2.43
CA LYS A 74 -2.73 -2.26 -1.61
C LYS A 74 -1.95 -1.90 -0.35
N LYS A 75 -0.89 -1.08 -0.46
CA LYS A 75 -0.13 -0.63 0.72
C LYS A 75 -1.00 0.16 1.71
N ASP A 76 -1.90 1.00 1.21
CA ASP A 76 -2.82 1.76 2.06
C ASP A 76 -3.81 0.84 2.78
N VAL A 77 -4.39 -0.14 2.07
CA VAL A 77 -5.25 -1.18 2.66
C VAL A 77 -4.50 -1.99 3.71
N ASP A 78 -3.29 -2.46 3.39
CA ASP A 78 -2.48 -3.25 4.31
C ASP A 78 -2.10 -2.44 5.56
N ALA A 79 -1.94 -1.12 5.45
CA ALA A 79 -1.71 -0.23 6.60
C ALA A 79 -2.95 -0.13 7.50
N VAL A 80 -4.12 0.09 6.92
CA VAL A 80 -5.39 0.13 7.67
C VAL A 80 -5.65 -1.19 8.37
N GLN A 81 -5.46 -2.32 7.67
CA GLN A 81 -5.66 -3.65 8.26
C GLN A 81 -4.72 -3.92 9.43
N ARG A 82 -3.46 -3.49 9.34
CA ARG A 82 -2.50 -3.59 10.46
C ARG A 82 -2.95 -2.79 11.67
N ASP A 83 -3.47 -1.59 11.47
CA ASP A 83 -3.95 -0.75 12.57
C ASP A 83 -5.23 -1.30 13.19
N GLU A 84 -6.16 -1.78 12.37
CA GLU A 84 -7.39 -2.46 12.82
C GLU A 84 -7.12 -3.74 13.63
N ALA A 85 -6.07 -4.48 13.26
CA ALA A 85 -5.65 -5.71 13.94
C ALA A 85 -4.87 -5.44 15.24
N LEU A 86 -4.56 -4.18 15.58
CA LEU A 86 -3.87 -3.85 16.81
C LEU A 86 -4.71 -4.28 18.01
N LYS A 87 -4.19 -5.23 18.78
CA LYS A 87 -4.84 -5.73 20.00
C LYS A 87 -4.86 -4.65 21.07
N ILE A 88 -5.98 -4.59 21.79
CA ILE A 88 -6.13 -3.76 22.98
C ILE A 88 -5.85 -4.64 24.20
N PRO A 89 -4.76 -4.41 24.95
CA PRO A 89 -4.44 -5.23 26.12
C PRO A 89 -5.53 -5.12 27.21
N GLU A 90 -5.80 -6.22 27.93
CA GLU A 90 -6.84 -6.25 28.98
C GLU A 90 -6.66 -5.16 30.06
N GLY A 91 -5.40 -4.80 30.37
CA GLY A 91 -5.04 -3.74 31.33
C GLY A 91 -5.02 -2.32 30.76
N PHE A 92 -5.47 -2.11 29.52
CA PHE A 92 -5.51 -0.78 28.92
C PHE A 92 -6.61 0.08 29.55
N SER A 93 -6.24 1.28 30.03
CA SER A 93 -7.16 2.26 30.60
C SER A 93 -7.70 3.18 29.49
N TYR A 94 -9.01 3.22 29.33
CA TYR A 94 -9.69 4.19 28.46
C TYR A 94 -9.90 5.54 29.15
N ALA A 95 -9.76 5.61 30.49
CA ALA A 95 -10.07 6.81 31.27
C ALA A 95 -9.17 8.00 30.90
N ASP A 96 -7.91 7.71 30.55
CA ASP A 96 -6.82 8.68 30.35
C ASP A 96 -6.61 9.07 28.87
N ILE A 97 -7.60 8.78 28.02
CA ILE A 97 -7.59 9.19 26.63
C ILE A 97 -8.19 10.59 26.52
N ASP A 98 -7.31 11.59 26.61
CA ASP A 98 -7.64 12.99 26.36
C ASP A 98 -8.28 13.15 24.98
N GLY A 99 -9.36 13.93 24.91
CA GLY A 99 -10.12 14.16 23.68
C GLY A 99 -11.26 13.16 23.41
N LEU A 100 -11.39 12.08 24.20
CA LEU A 100 -12.61 11.27 24.19
C LEU A 100 -13.64 11.79 25.20
N SER A 101 -14.91 11.84 24.78
CA SER A 101 -16.02 12.16 25.69
C SER A 101 -16.11 11.13 26.82
N SER A 102 -16.63 11.55 27.97
CA SER A 102 -16.84 10.65 29.11
C SER A 102 -17.78 9.50 28.75
N GLU A 103 -18.81 9.77 27.93
CA GLU A 103 -19.72 8.74 27.43
C GLU A 103 -18.98 7.68 26.58
N LEU A 104 -18.15 8.11 25.63
CA LEU A 104 -17.45 7.17 24.75
C LEU A 104 -16.40 6.37 25.51
N ARG A 105 -15.72 6.98 26.50
CA ARG A 105 -14.83 6.27 27.43
C ARG A 105 -15.59 5.21 28.24
N GLY A 106 -16.79 5.53 28.72
CA GLY A 106 -17.68 4.58 29.38
C GLY A 106 -18.04 3.40 28.47
N LYS A 107 -18.55 3.68 27.26
CA LYS A 107 -18.91 2.64 26.28
C LYS A 107 -17.74 1.72 25.91
N LEU A 108 -16.53 2.25 25.78
CA LEU A 108 -15.31 1.47 25.53
C LEU A 108 -14.91 0.61 26.73
N ALA A 109 -15.00 1.17 27.94
CA ALA A 109 -14.69 0.47 29.18
C ALA A 109 -15.68 -0.66 29.48
N ASP A 110 -16.94 -0.48 29.11
CA ASP A 110 -18.01 -1.48 29.26
C ASP A 110 -17.90 -2.58 28.20
N ARG A 111 -17.69 -2.22 26.92
CA ARG A 111 -17.66 -3.17 25.81
C ARG A 111 -16.35 -3.95 25.70
N ARG A 112 -15.25 -3.41 26.25
CA ARG A 112 -13.90 -4.01 26.24
C ARG A 112 -13.52 -4.64 24.88
N PRO A 113 -13.42 -3.83 23.81
CA PRO A 113 -13.02 -4.35 22.51
C PRO A 113 -11.63 -4.99 22.55
N GLU A 114 -11.46 -6.12 21.86
CA GLU A 114 -10.22 -6.88 21.78
C GLU A 114 -9.18 -6.25 20.84
N ASN A 115 -9.66 -5.45 19.88
CA ASN A 115 -8.84 -4.80 18.86
C ASN A 115 -9.47 -3.48 18.39
N LEU A 116 -8.70 -2.70 17.63
CA LEU A 116 -9.15 -1.40 17.13
C LEU A 116 -10.37 -1.53 16.21
N ARG A 117 -10.47 -2.58 15.39
CA ARG A 117 -11.65 -2.84 14.54
C ARG A 117 -12.92 -2.96 15.36
N GLN A 118 -12.90 -3.68 16.47
CA GLN A 118 -14.07 -3.80 17.34
C GLN A 118 -14.38 -2.48 18.05
N ALA A 119 -13.36 -1.71 18.43
CA ALA A 119 -13.54 -0.37 19.00
C ALA A 119 -14.22 0.59 18.01
N GLN A 120 -13.92 0.50 16.72
CA GLN A 120 -14.57 1.29 15.66
C GLN A 120 -16.10 1.04 15.56
N GLN A 121 -16.57 -0.12 16.00
CA GLN A 121 -18.00 -0.49 16.00
C GLN A 121 -18.75 -0.01 17.26
N VAL A 122 -18.08 0.70 18.16
CA VAL A 122 -18.73 1.32 19.32
C VAL A 122 -19.57 2.50 18.85
N GLU A 123 -20.81 2.57 19.31
CA GLU A 123 -21.71 3.67 18.99
C GLU A 123 -21.12 5.00 19.45
N GLY A 124 -21.14 6.01 18.57
CA GLY A 124 -20.53 7.31 18.83
C GLY A 124 -19.02 7.36 18.59
N MET A 125 -18.41 6.24 18.17
CA MET A 125 -17.03 6.26 17.69
C MET A 125 -16.93 7.06 16.38
N THR A 126 -15.89 7.88 16.31
CA THR A 126 -15.58 8.71 15.14
C THR A 126 -14.17 8.40 14.62
N PRO A 127 -13.83 8.83 13.38
CA PRO A 127 -12.45 8.72 12.90
C PRO A 127 -11.43 9.39 13.83
N ALA A 128 -11.76 10.57 14.37
CA ALA A 128 -10.88 11.28 15.32
C ALA A 128 -10.67 10.49 16.62
N ALA A 129 -11.75 9.94 17.18
CA ALA A 129 -11.68 9.11 18.39
C ALA A 129 -10.87 7.82 18.18
N THR A 130 -11.03 7.19 17.01
CA THR A 130 -10.24 6.01 16.61
C THR A 130 -8.75 6.33 16.55
N MET A 131 -8.39 7.49 16.00
CA MET A 131 -6.99 7.95 15.92
C MET A 131 -6.39 8.23 17.30
N LEU A 132 -7.15 8.84 18.21
CA LEU A 132 -6.73 9.05 19.60
C LEU A 132 -6.47 7.72 20.31
N LEU A 133 -7.38 6.76 20.16
CA LEU A 133 -7.24 5.42 20.73
C LEU A 133 -6.00 4.69 20.18
N LEU A 134 -5.81 4.70 18.86
CA LEU A 134 -4.63 4.11 18.20
C LEU A 134 -3.33 4.73 18.71
N ALA A 135 -3.27 6.06 18.84
CA ALA A 135 -2.09 6.75 19.35
C ALA A 135 -1.75 6.35 20.80
N LYS A 136 -2.74 6.31 21.69
CA LYS A 136 -2.55 5.90 23.09
C LYS A 136 -2.19 4.41 23.22
N LEU A 137 -2.77 3.53 22.39
CA LEU A 137 -2.40 2.12 22.34
C LEU A 137 -0.93 1.90 21.92
N ARG A 138 -0.47 2.61 20.88
CA ARG A 138 0.93 2.57 20.45
C ARG A 138 1.88 3.06 21.54
N GLN A 139 1.52 4.13 22.26
CA GLN A 139 2.29 4.62 23.41
C GLN A 139 2.38 3.58 24.53
N PHE A 140 1.25 2.97 24.90
CA PHE A 140 1.18 1.93 25.94
C PHE A 140 2.05 0.72 25.60
N ASN A 141 1.96 0.23 24.35
CA ASN A 141 2.77 -0.91 23.90
C ASN A 141 4.27 -0.60 23.91
N ARG A 142 4.67 0.64 23.59
CA ARG A 142 6.08 1.06 23.66
C ARG A 142 6.60 1.10 25.11
N LEU A 143 5.78 1.51 26.07
CA LEU A 143 6.15 1.52 27.49
C LEU A 143 6.29 0.12 28.08
N LYS A 144 5.57 -0.88 27.54
CA LYS A 144 5.72 -2.29 27.95
C LYS A 144 6.93 -3.00 27.32
N ALA A 145 7.42 -2.49 26.20
CA ALA A 145 8.49 -3.13 25.42
C ALA A 145 9.91 -2.68 25.83
N GLY A 146 10.03 -1.63 26.65
CA GLY A 146 11.29 -1.19 27.27
C GLY A 146 11.33 -1.59 28.73
#